data_AF-A0A7J3I164-F1
#
_entry.id   AF-A0A7J3I164-F1
#
_cell.length_a   1.000
_cell.length_b   1.000
_cell.length_c   1.000
_cell.angle_alpha   90.00
_cell.angle_beta   90.00
_cell.angle_gamma   90.00
#
_symmetry.space_group_name_H-M   'P 1'
#
loop_
_entity.id
_entity.type
_entity.pdbx_description
1 polymer ?
#
loop_
_entity_poly.entity_id
_entity_poly.type
_entity_poly.pdbx_seq_one_letter_code
_entity_poly.pdbx_strand_id
1 'polypeptide(L)' 'MAEKQPLIITAAITGGDYVSKYLTPYVPSTVEEVVEETVRVRRAGASVVHLHAKDPET' A
#
# COMPACT_ATOMS: atom_id res chain seq x y z
N MET A 1 -15.06 31.27 -0.83
CA MET A 1 -14.93 29.85 -1.25
C MET A 1 -15.32 29.00 -0.05
N ALA A 2 -16.09 27.92 -0.24
CA ALA A 2 -16.42 27.02 0.85
C ALA A 2 -15.15 26.36 1.42
N GLU A 3 -15.12 26.12 2.73
CA GLU A 3 -14.02 25.44 3.40
C GLU A 3 -13.89 24.01 2.85
N LYS A 4 -12.70 23.63 2.38
CA LYS A 4 -12.48 22.29 1.82
C LYS A 4 -12.53 21.27 2.95
N GLN A 5 -13.45 20.32 2.83
CA GLN A 5 -13.51 19.18 3.73
C GLN A 5 -12.23 18.34 3.60
N PRO A 6 -11.71 17.77 4.70
CA PRO A 6 -10.58 16.85 4.64
C PRO A 6 -10.89 15.67 3.72
N LEU A 7 -9.98 15.37 2.79
CA LEU A 7 -10.11 14.23 1.88
C LEU A 7 -9.48 12.99 2.50
N ILE A 8 -10.22 11.88 2.56
CA ILE A 8 -9.67 10.58 2.95
C ILE A 8 -8.98 9.97 1.74
N ILE A 9 -7.68 9.71 1.86
CA ILE A 9 -6.89 8.99 0.86
C ILE A 9 -6.56 7.60 1.41
N THR A 10 -6.99 6.56 0.70
CA THR A 10 -6.64 5.16 1.02
C THR A 10 -5.56 4.68 0.07
N ALA A 11 -4.46 4.14 0.63
CA ALA A 11 -3.40 3.50 -0.14
C ALA A 11 -3.54 1.98 -0.09
N ALA A 12 -3.78 1.33 -1.24
CA ALA A 12 -3.76 -0.12 -1.38
C ALA A 12 -2.42 -0.55 -2.00
N ILE A 13 -1.52 -1.06 -1.17
CA ILE A 13 -0.08 -1.09 -1.50
C ILE A 13 0.41 -2.41 -2.09
N THR A 14 -0.30 -3.52 -1.87
CA THR A 14 0.17 -4.88 -2.23
C THR A 14 -0.71 -5.59 -3.25
N GLY A 15 -2.04 -5.52 -3.10
CA GLY A 15 -3.00 -6.22 -3.97
C GLY A 15 -3.10 -7.73 -3.70
N GLY A 16 -3.95 -8.42 -4.47
CA GLY A 16 -4.20 -9.87 -4.37
C GLY A 16 -3.25 -10.73 -5.19
N ASP A 17 -3.66 -11.97 -5.47
CA ASP A 17 -2.81 -13.03 -6.03
C ASP A 17 -2.16 -12.67 -7.38
N TYR A 18 -2.90 -12.03 -8.29
CA TYR A 18 -2.38 -11.65 -9.61
C TYR A 18 -1.42 -10.45 -9.60
N VAL A 19 -1.30 -9.72 -8.50
CA VAL A 19 -0.40 -8.57 -8.36
C VAL A 19 0.91 -9.06 -7.75
N SER A 20 1.99 -9.14 -8.53
CA SER A 20 3.26 -9.72 -8.04
C SER A 20 4.49 -9.04 -8.63
N LYS A 21 5.66 -9.44 -8.11
CA LYS A 21 6.96 -8.95 -8.59
C LYS A 21 7.27 -9.31 -10.04
N TYR A 22 6.54 -10.26 -10.61
CA TYR A 22 6.60 -10.57 -12.05
C TYR A 22 6.08 -9.42 -12.91
N LEU A 23 5.02 -8.73 -12.46
CA LEU A 23 4.48 -7.55 -13.17
C LEU A 23 5.37 -6.32 -12.99
N THR A 24 5.91 -6.14 -11.78
CA THR A 24 6.85 -5.06 -11.46
C THR A 24 7.63 -5.39 -10.19
N PRO A 25 8.95 -5.16 -10.14
CA PRO A 25 9.77 -5.50 -8.96
C PRO A 25 9.40 -4.69 -7.71
N TYR A 26 8.59 -3.63 -7.86
CA TYR A 26 8.21 -2.72 -6.78
C TYR A 26 6.98 -3.15 -5.98
N VAL A 27 6.34 -4.29 -6.31
CA VAL A 27 5.24 -4.80 -5.47
C VAL A 27 5.78 -5.21 -4.11
N PRO A 28 5.33 -4.61 -2.99
CA PRO A 28 5.69 -5.06 -1.65
C PRO A 28 5.12 -6.47 -1.43
N SER A 29 6.00 -7.46 -1.23
CA SER A 29 5.61 -8.87 -1.10
C SER A 29 6.01 -9.48 0.23
N THR A 30 7.13 -9.05 0.81
CA THR A 30 7.56 -9.50 2.14
C THR A 30 6.90 -8.65 3.24
N VAL A 31 6.88 -9.16 4.48
CA VAL A 31 6.34 -8.42 5.63
C VAL A 31 7.11 -7.10 5.83
N GLU A 32 8.44 -7.14 5.72
CA GLU A 32 9.30 -5.97 5.85
C GLU A 32 8.98 -4.92 4.80
N GLU A 33 8.84 -5.32 3.53
CA GLU A 33 8.47 -4.40 2.44
C GLU A 33 7.08 -3.79 2.65
N VAL A 34 6.11 -4.59 3.10
CA VAL A 34 4.74 -4.11 3.38
C VAL A 34 4.76 -3.09 4.53
N VAL A 35 5.56 -3.31 5.57
CA VAL A 35 5.72 -2.38 6.69
C VAL A 35 6.38 -1.08 6.23
N GLU A 36 7.49 -1.17 5.50
CA GLU A 36 8.20 0.00 4.96
C GLU A 36 7.30 0.85 4.07
N GLU A 37 6.54 0.21 3.18
CA GLU A 37 5.65 0.91 2.26
C GLU A 37 4.45 1.51 2.99
N THR A 38 3.90 0.83 4.00
CA THR A 38 2.86 1.37 4.89
C THR A 38 3.32 2.67 5.56
N VAL A 39 4.56 2.68 6.09
CA VAL A 39 5.13 3.89 6.70
C VAL A 39 5.34 4.99 5.65
N ARG A 40 5.82 4.64 4.45
CA ARG A 40 6.04 5.58 3.35
C ARG A 40 4.76 6.28 2.94
N VAL A 41 3.69 5.53 2.66
CA VAL A 41 2.41 6.11 2.23
C VAL A 41 1.74 6.91 3.34
N ARG A 42 1.89 6.49 4.60
CA ARG A 42 1.38 7.26 5.74
C ARG A 42 2.08 8.61 5.88
N ARG A 43 3.40 8.66 5.67
CA ARG A 43 4.19 9.90 5.65
C ARG A 43 3.87 10.78 4.44
N ALA A 44 3.48 10.19 3.32
CA ALA A 44 3.07 10.91 2.12
C ALA A 44 1.65 11.52 2.22
N GLY A 45 0.85 11.12 3.21
CA GLY A 45 -0.46 11.71 3.49
C GLY A 45 -1.65 10.77 3.34
N ALA A 46 -1.43 9.46 3.16
CA ALA A 46 -2.52 8.50 3.21
C ALA A 46 -3.16 8.49 4.62
N SER A 47 -4.49 8.56 4.67
CA SER A 47 -5.27 8.49 5.91
C SER A 47 -5.57 7.05 6.31
N VAL A 48 -5.62 6.15 5.33
CA VAL A 48 -5.91 4.72 5.49
C VAL A 48 -4.95 3.91 4.63
N VAL A 49 -4.54 2.74 5.11
CA VAL A 49 -3.78 1.76 4.33
C VAL A 49 -4.59 0.46 4.26
N HIS A 50 -4.83 -0.01 3.04
CA HIS A 50 -5.51 -1.28 2.76
C HIS A 50 -4.46 -2.37 2.53
N LEU A 51 -4.53 -3.44 3.31
CA LEU A 51 -3.48 -4.47 3.38
C LEU A 51 -3.98 -5.83 2.91
N HIS A 52 -3.13 -6.53 2.18
CA HIS A 52 -3.24 -7.95 1.87
C HIS A 52 -1.95 -8.61 2.33
N ALA A 53 -2.06 -9.82 2.89
CA ALA A 53 -0.89 -10.68 3.07
C ALA A 53 -0.56 -11.41 1.76
N LYS A 54 0.72 -11.72 1.57
CA LYS A 54 1.20 -12.62 0.50
C LYS A 54 1.95 -13.77 1.14
N ASP A 55 1.88 -14.94 0.52
CA ASP A 55 2.74 -16.06 0.88
C ASP A 55 4.16 -15.74 0.39
N PRO A 56 5.17 -15.69 1.29
CA PRO A 56 6.54 -15.38 0.90
C PRO A 56 7.18 -16.45 0.00
N GLU A 57 6.61 -17.65 -0.11
CA GLU A 57 7.13 -18.75 -0.92
C GLU A 57 6.55 -18.81 -2.35
N THR A 58 5.53 -18.00 -2.67
CA THR A 58 4.83 -17.99 -3.97
C THR A 58 4.92 -16.64 -4.69
#